data_AF-A0A519BC36-F1
#
_entry.id   AF-A0A519BC36-F1
#
_cell.length_a   1.000
_cell.length_b   1.000
_cell.length_c   1.000
_cell.angle_alpha   90.00
_cell.angle_beta   90.00
_cell.angle_gamma   90.00
#
_symmetry.space_group_name_H-M   'P 1'
#
loop_
_entity.id
_entity.type
_entity.pdbx_description
1 polymer ?
#
loop_
_entity_poly.entity_id
_entity_poly.type
_entity_poly.pdbx_seq_one_letter_code
_entity_poly.pdbx_strand_id
1 'polypeptide(L)'
;MEFKVRTYRFNPEVDDKPYYKEYAVQDFPGMTVLNALMKIKSEIDGTLSFRRSCRSAICGSCAMKINGISKLACKTQVNPEITKFGIINVEPLANMPVVRDLIVEQESFFDKIKEIRPYLLGQREDEEHHKFHALKEGEKIIQPVYYKSEFQNLTGNNDTPNCILCECCYSECGGVVGNKNYLGPAALAKLYRYSEDPRDNDRNGSRLVNGSKPDGMWDCVHCQACEEFCPKGISPVKGIVKMHEKAIKNSINFSSGAKHIISIAKSIEETGRLDEVKVAFDTGGITGLINDLPMAFGAGLKGKIPPIRLKLIKDMDDIRLAYKELDLEEK
;
A
#
# COMPACT_ATOMS: atom_id res chain seq x y z
N MET A 1 -12.28 6.81 -36.52
CA MET A 1 -12.96 7.83 -35.70
C MET A 1 -11.88 8.72 -35.10
N GLU A 2 -12.16 10.00 -34.86
CA GLU A 2 -11.24 10.88 -34.13
C GLU A 2 -11.76 11.06 -32.70
N PHE A 3 -10.86 11.10 -31.72
CA PHE A 3 -11.20 11.35 -30.33
C PHE A 3 -10.22 12.32 -29.70
N LYS A 4 -10.62 12.88 -28.54
CA LYS A 4 -9.81 13.85 -27.82
C LYS A 4 -9.01 13.19 -26.70
N VAL A 5 -7.76 13.60 -26.57
CA VAL A 5 -6.91 13.30 -25.42
C VAL A 5 -6.51 14.61 -24.77
N ARG A 6 -6.85 14.80 -23.50
CA ARG A 6 -6.41 15.94 -22.69
C ARG A 6 -5.27 15.49 -21.79
N THR A 7 -4.10 16.10 -21.92
CA THR A 7 -2.93 15.75 -21.09
C THR A 7 -2.57 16.89 -20.15
N TYR A 8 -2.22 16.55 -18.92
CA TYR A 8 -1.46 17.44 -18.04
C TYR A 8 -0.08 17.74 -18.65
N ARG A 9 0.29 19.02 -18.67
CA ARG A 9 1.56 19.54 -19.21
C ARG A 9 2.24 20.38 -18.15
N PHE A 10 3.56 20.19 -18.02
CA PHE A 10 4.40 21.01 -17.16
C PHE A 10 5.87 20.82 -17.53
N ASN A 11 6.55 21.91 -17.85
CA ASN A 11 7.99 21.96 -18.02
C ASN A 11 8.58 22.97 -17.02
N PRO A 12 9.30 22.53 -15.97
CA PRO A 12 9.81 23.43 -14.93
C PRO A 12 10.83 24.46 -15.44
N GLU A 13 11.40 24.27 -16.63
CA GLU A 13 12.33 25.22 -17.25
C GLU A 13 11.63 26.41 -17.93
N VAL A 14 10.32 26.31 -18.21
CA VAL A 14 9.59 27.27 -19.07
C VAL A 14 8.25 27.69 -18.46
N ASP A 15 7.53 26.77 -17.81
CA ASP A 15 6.16 26.99 -17.34
C ASP A 15 6.14 27.44 -15.87
N ASP A 16 5.44 28.53 -15.59
CA ASP A 16 5.21 28.99 -14.20
C ASP A 16 4.27 28.05 -13.42
N LYS A 17 3.33 27.42 -14.13
CA LYS A 17 2.31 26.54 -13.55
C LYS A 17 1.88 25.47 -14.55
N PRO A 18 1.43 24.30 -14.08
CA PRO A 18 0.91 23.29 -14.96
C PRO A 18 -0.37 23.73 -15.68
N TYR A 19 -0.57 23.18 -16.87
CA TYR A 19 -1.74 23.42 -17.69
C TYR A 19 -2.19 22.14 -18.37
N TYR A 20 -3.36 22.17 -19.00
CA TYR A 20 -3.84 21.05 -19.80
C TYR A 20 -3.86 21.42 -21.27
N LYS A 21 -3.49 20.46 -22.13
CA LYS A 21 -3.54 20.59 -23.58
C LYS A 21 -4.35 19.44 -24.16
N GLU A 22 -5.25 19.76 -25.08
CA GLU A 22 -6.05 18.77 -25.82
C GLU A 22 -5.42 18.48 -27.18
N TYR A 23 -5.47 17.22 -27.59
CA TYR A 23 -5.07 16.76 -28.92
C TYR A 23 -6.20 15.94 -29.53
N ALA A 24 -6.42 16.16 -30.82
CA ALA A 24 -7.21 15.29 -31.66
C ALA A 24 -6.35 14.11 -32.10
N VAL A 25 -6.81 12.88 -31.86
CA VAL A 25 -6.08 11.66 -32.19
C VAL A 25 -6.98 10.75 -33.01
N GLN A 26 -6.47 10.31 -34.15
CA GLN A 26 -7.17 9.33 -35.00
C GLN A 26 -7.05 7.93 -34.40
N ASP A 27 -8.21 7.33 -34.12
CA ASP A 27 -8.39 5.99 -33.56
C ASP A 27 -8.06 4.86 -34.55
N PHE A 28 -7.71 3.70 -34.01
CA PHE A 28 -7.62 2.43 -34.72
C PHE A 28 -8.07 1.25 -33.82
N PRO A 29 -8.54 0.13 -34.39
CA PRO A 29 -9.03 -0.99 -33.60
C PRO A 29 -7.98 -1.52 -32.59
N GLY A 30 -8.37 -1.61 -31.31
CA GLY A 30 -7.49 -2.09 -30.23
C GLY A 30 -6.47 -1.06 -29.71
N MET A 31 -6.64 0.22 -30.05
CA MET A 31 -5.75 1.29 -29.60
C MET A 31 -5.75 1.42 -28.08
N THR A 32 -4.56 1.38 -27.48
CA THR A 32 -4.36 1.67 -26.06
C THR A 32 -4.12 3.16 -25.81
N VAL A 33 -4.32 3.62 -24.58
CA VAL A 33 -3.98 4.99 -24.20
C VAL A 33 -2.49 5.28 -24.42
N LEU A 34 -1.61 4.29 -24.20
CA LEU A 34 -0.19 4.43 -24.54
C LEU A 34 0.03 4.67 -26.05
N ASN A 35 -0.71 3.97 -26.92
CA ASN A 35 -0.60 4.23 -28.36
C ASN A 35 -1.02 5.67 -28.70
N ALA A 36 -2.06 6.19 -28.06
CA ALA A 36 -2.49 7.57 -28.23
C ALA A 36 -1.41 8.58 -27.80
N LEU A 37 -0.80 8.38 -26.63
CA LEU A 37 0.29 9.23 -26.15
C LEU A 37 1.53 9.15 -27.05
N MET A 38 1.86 7.96 -27.55
CA MET A 38 2.95 7.78 -28.50
C MET A 38 2.68 8.52 -29.81
N LYS A 39 1.47 8.41 -30.36
CA LYS A 39 1.05 9.12 -31.58
C LYS A 39 1.10 10.64 -31.41
N ILE A 40 0.60 11.15 -30.27
CA ILE A 40 0.74 12.57 -29.93
C ILE A 40 2.21 12.97 -29.94
N LYS A 41 3.07 12.23 -29.26
CA LYS A 41 4.50 12.56 -29.20
C LYS A 41 5.20 12.49 -30.55
N SER A 42 4.91 11.50 -31.39
CA SER A 42 5.64 11.29 -32.65
C SER A 42 5.15 12.16 -33.80
N GLU A 43 3.86 12.52 -33.82
CA GLU A 43 3.22 13.12 -34.99
C GLU A 43 2.64 14.52 -34.72
N ILE A 44 2.36 14.88 -33.46
CA ILE A 44 1.61 16.10 -33.12
C ILE A 44 2.44 17.07 -32.27
N ASP A 45 3.02 16.59 -31.16
CA ASP A 45 3.76 17.38 -30.19
C ASP A 45 4.92 16.58 -29.57
N GLY A 46 6.11 16.73 -30.15
CA GLY A 46 7.33 16.07 -29.70
C GLY A 46 7.77 16.40 -28.27
N THR A 47 7.25 17.47 -27.68
CA THR A 47 7.66 17.96 -26.36
C THR A 47 7.02 17.20 -25.20
N LEU A 48 5.93 16.45 -25.46
CA LEU A 48 5.21 15.65 -24.46
C LEU A 48 6.12 14.55 -23.90
N SER A 49 6.23 14.48 -22.57
CA SER A 49 7.08 13.53 -21.86
C SER A 49 6.28 12.58 -20.95
N PHE A 50 6.59 11.29 -21.04
CA PHE A 50 6.00 10.24 -20.21
C PHE A 50 6.90 9.01 -20.17
N ARG A 51 6.79 8.19 -19.12
CA ARG A 51 7.52 6.92 -19.00
C ARG A 51 6.77 5.78 -19.71
N ARG A 52 7.51 4.92 -20.40
CA ARG A 52 7.00 3.71 -21.07
C ARG A 52 8.13 2.72 -21.32
N SER A 53 7.81 1.44 -21.45
CA SER A 53 8.78 0.44 -21.93
C SER A 53 8.11 -0.78 -22.59
N CYS A 54 7.66 -1.77 -21.81
CA CYS A 54 7.34 -3.13 -22.30
C CYS A 54 6.13 -3.26 -23.24
N ARG A 55 5.13 -2.37 -23.11
CA ARG A 55 3.83 -2.46 -23.79
C ARG A 55 2.98 -3.71 -23.50
N SER A 56 3.37 -4.53 -22.51
CA SER A 56 2.69 -5.79 -22.14
C SER A 56 2.22 -5.82 -20.68
N ALA A 57 2.09 -4.66 -20.06
CA ALA A 57 1.59 -4.49 -18.69
C ALA A 57 2.38 -5.26 -17.61
N ILE A 58 3.71 -5.36 -17.78
CA ILE A 58 4.59 -6.08 -16.85
C ILE A 58 5.71 -5.22 -16.24
N CYS A 59 6.17 -4.16 -16.91
CA CYS A 59 7.29 -3.34 -16.40
C CYS A 59 6.87 -2.22 -15.44
N GLY A 60 5.58 -1.92 -15.33
CA GLY A 60 5.03 -0.86 -14.46
C GLY A 60 5.25 0.58 -14.91
N SER A 61 6.19 0.85 -15.83
CA SER A 61 6.64 2.23 -16.15
C SER A 61 5.60 3.17 -16.75
N CYS A 62 4.49 2.66 -17.30
CA CYS A 62 3.46 3.48 -17.95
C CYS A 62 2.23 3.75 -17.06
N ALA A 63 2.42 3.64 -15.74
CA ALA A 63 1.39 4.01 -14.78
C ALA A 63 1.18 5.53 -14.76
N MET A 64 -0.08 5.94 -14.82
CA MET A 64 -0.52 7.34 -14.79
C MET A 64 -2.01 7.40 -14.45
N LYS A 65 -2.52 8.57 -14.07
CA LYS A 65 -3.97 8.75 -13.88
C LYS A 65 -4.63 8.90 -15.25
N ILE A 66 -5.58 8.02 -15.53
CA ILE A 66 -6.38 8.02 -16.76
C ILE A 66 -7.85 8.11 -16.34
N ASN A 67 -8.48 9.23 -16.69
CA ASN A 67 -9.83 9.58 -16.27
C ASN A 67 -9.98 9.52 -14.73
N GLY A 68 -9.04 10.14 -14.02
CA GLY A 68 -9.03 10.27 -12.56
C GLY A 68 -8.48 9.07 -11.79
N ILE A 69 -8.25 7.93 -12.43
CA ILE A 69 -7.83 6.68 -11.77
C ILE A 69 -6.46 6.23 -12.29
N SER A 70 -5.57 5.83 -11.39
CA SER A 70 -4.26 5.28 -11.75
C SER A 70 -4.38 3.94 -12.48
N LYS A 71 -3.92 3.90 -13.73
CA LYS A 71 -3.96 2.71 -14.59
C LYS A 71 -2.64 2.58 -15.36
N LEU A 72 -2.41 1.41 -15.95
CA LEU A 72 -1.32 1.22 -16.92
C LEU A 72 -1.77 1.64 -18.31
N ALA A 73 -1.17 2.68 -18.87
CA ALA A 73 -1.56 3.21 -20.18
C ALA A 73 -1.49 2.17 -21.31
N CYS A 74 -0.56 1.21 -21.24
CA CYS A 74 -0.45 0.14 -22.24
C CYS A 74 -1.49 -0.98 -22.11
N LYS A 75 -2.22 -1.03 -20.99
CA LYS A 75 -3.30 -2.00 -20.75
C LYS A 75 -4.67 -1.36 -21.01
N THR A 76 -4.80 -0.07 -20.73
CA THR A 76 -6.04 0.68 -20.89
C THR A 76 -6.38 0.89 -22.36
N GLN A 77 -7.52 0.37 -22.79
CA GLN A 77 -8.06 0.51 -24.15
C GLN A 77 -8.77 1.87 -24.28
N VAL A 78 -8.60 2.54 -25.43
CA VAL A 78 -9.23 3.84 -25.70
C VAL A 78 -10.75 3.69 -25.80
N ASN A 79 -11.24 2.70 -26.55
CA ASN A 79 -12.65 2.60 -26.90
C ASN A 79 -13.61 2.52 -25.68
N PRO A 80 -13.36 1.68 -24.65
CA PRO A 80 -14.19 1.66 -23.45
C PRO A 80 -14.12 2.97 -22.65
N GLU A 81 -12.96 3.63 -22.61
CA GLU A 81 -12.77 4.88 -21.89
C GLU A 81 -13.50 6.05 -22.57
N ILE A 82 -13.39 6.19 -23.90
CA ILE A 82 -14.13 7.24 -24.63
C ILE A 82 -15.64 7.00 -24.59
N THR A 83 -16.08 5.74 -24.62
CA THR A 83 -17.51 5.41 -24.53
C THR A 83 -18.09 5.84 -23.18
N LYS A 84 -17.30 5.71 -22.11
CA LYS A 84 -17.72 6.05 -20.75
C LYS A 84 -17.58 7.55 -20.43
N PHE A 85 -16.52 8.20 -20.90
CA PHE A 85 -16.14 9.55 -20.45
C PHE A 85 -16.18 10.61 -21.56
N GLY A 86 -16.31 10.24 -22.83
CA GLY A 86 -16.28 11.13 -23.99
C GLY A 86 -14.89 11.70 -24.35
N ILE A 87 -13.92 11.60 -23.44
CA ILE A 87 -12.55 12.09 -23.60
C ILE A 87 -11.58 11.19 -22.81
N ILE A 88 -10.31 11.16 -23.22
CA ILE A 88 -9.24 10.57 -22.42
C ILE A 88 -8.50 11.69 -21.68
N ASN A 89 -8.73 11.85 -20.38
CA ASN A 89 -7.93 12.74 -19.53
C ASN A 89 -6.74 11.98 -18.94
N VAL A 90 -5.53 12.51 -19.11
CA VAL A 90 -4.28 11.88 -18.66
C VAL A 90 -3.51 12.83 -17.76
N GLU A 91 -3.19 12.36 -16.56
CA GLU A 91 -2.52 13.10 -15.50
C GLU A 91 -1.36 12.29 -14.92
N PRO A 92 -0.33 12.93 -14.36
CA PRO A 92 0.70 12.21 -13.61
C PRO A 92 0.09 11.44 -12.44
N LEU A 93 0.83 10.45 -11.94
CA LEU A 93 0.47 9.79 -10.69
C LEU A 93 0.40 10.81 -9.56
N ALA A 94 -0.52 10.62 -8.62
CA ALA A 94 -0.66 11.46 -7.44
C ALA A 94 0.34 11.04 -6.35
N ASN A 95 0.37 11.82 -5.26
CA ASN A 95 1.21 11.59 -4.08
C ASN A 95 2.73 11.64 -4.33
N MET A 96 3.16 12.03 -5.54
CA MET A 96 4.55 12.20 -5.92
C MET A 96 4.71 13.55 -6.64
N PRO A 97 5.82 14.27 -6.40
CA PRO A 97 6.12 15.49 -7.14
C PRO A 97 6.20 15.25 -8.65
N VAL A 98 5.65 16.16 -9.44
CA VAL A 98 5.75 16.11 -10.91
C VAL A 98 7.11 16.67 -11.33
N VAL A 99 7.86 15.91 -12.11
CA VAL A 99 9.14 16.32 -12.69
C VAL A 99 8.92 17.04 -14.02
N ARG A 100 8.14 16.42 -14.92
CA ARG A 100 7.78 16.98 -16.23
C ARG A 100 6.60 16.25 -16.82
N ASP A 101 5.58 16.97 -17.29
CA ASP A 101 4.37 16.41 -17.90
C ASP A 101 3.79 15.26 -17.06
N LEU A 102 3.86 14.02 -17.56
CA LEU A 102 3.32 12.83 -16.90
C LEU A 102 4.38 12.04 -16.10
N ILE A 103 5.57 12.61 -15.92
CA ILE A 103 6.69 12.01 -15.20
C ILE A 103 6.73 12.54 -13.77
N VAL A 104 6.72 11.63 -12.80
CA VAL A 104 6.84 11.94 -11.37
C VAL A 104 8.21 11.54 -10.81
N GLU A 105 8.54 12.10 -9.65
CA GLU A 105 9.67 11.70 -8.80
C GLU A 105 9.38 10.32 -8.20
N GLN A 106 10.28 9.35 -8.37
CA GLN A 106 10.09 7.95 -7.93
C GLN A 106 11.13 7.48 -6.90
N GLU A 107 12.20 8.23 -6.67
CA GLU A 107 13.26 7.94 -5.70
C GLU A 107 12.68 7.79 -4.29
N SER A 108 11.82 8.73 -3.87
CA SER A 108 11.13 8.66 -2.58
C SER A 108 10.31 7.37 -2.41
N PHE A 109 9.74 6.86 -3.50
CA PHE A 109 9.01 5.59 -3.51
C PHE A 109 9.98 4.39 -3.38
N PHE A 110 11.05 4.37 -4.17
CA PHE A 110 12.03 3.28 -4.14
C PHE A 110 12.84 3.22 -2.84
N ASP A 111 13.08 4.35 -2.18
CA ASP A 111 13.76 4.38 -0.88
C ASP A 111 12.97 3.65 0.20
N LYS A 112 11.64 3.80 0.21
CA LYS A 112 10.74 3.02 1.08
C LYS A 112 10.77 1.52 0.77
N ILE A 113 10.92 1.14 -0.50
CA ILE A 113 11.11 -0.26 -0.89
C ILE A 113 12.46 -0.79 -0.38
N LYS A 114 13.53 0.02 -0.42
CA LYS A 114 14.85 -0.38 0.09
C LYS A 114 14.84 -0.54 1.62
N GLU A 115 14.11 0.33 2.32
CA GLU A 115 14.01 0.31 3.79
C GLU A 115 13.52 -1.05 4.33
N ILE A 116 12.61 -1.71 3.62
CA ILE A 116 12.08 -3.02 4.04
C ILE A 116 13.02 -4.19 3.75
N ARG A 117 14.23 -3.95 3.20
CA ARG A 117 15.23 -4.98 2.82
C ARG A 117 14.60 -6.11 1.99
N PRO A 118 14.24 -5.85 0.71
CA PRO A 118 13.44 -6.72 -0.15
C PRO A 118 14.28 -7.84 -0.75
N TYR A 119 14.94 -8.64 0.08
CA TYR A 119 15.76 -9.78 -0.30
C TYR A 119 15.74 -10.82 0.81
N LEU A 120 15.98 -12.09 0.49
CA LEU A 120 15.96 -13.16 1.48
C LEU A 120 17.11 -12.98 2.47
N LEU A 121 16.82 -13.06 3.77
CA LEU A 121 17.82 -13.12 4.82
C LEU A 121 18.01 -14.60 5.22
N GLY A 122 19.11 -15.19 4.76
CA GLY A 122 19.52 -16.56 5.12
C GLY A 122 20.32 -16.61 6.44
N GLN A 123 20.54 -17.81 6.97
CA GLN A 123 21.55 -18.02 8.00
C GLN A 123 22.93 -17.91 7.36
N ARG A 124 23.80 -17.05 7.90
CA ARG A 124 25.23 -17.31 7.80
C ARG A 124 25.56 -18.26 8.95
N GLU A 125 25.50 -19.55 8.67
CA GLU A 125 26.20 -20.53 9.49
C GLU A 125 27.70 -20.28 9.25
N ASP A 126 28.27 -19.47 10.15
CA ASP A 126 29.68 -19.42 10.54
C ASP A 126 30.71 -18.95 9.49
N GLU A 127 31.82 -18.40 9.99
CA GLU A 127 32.91 -17.78 9.22
C GLU A 127 33.68 -18.76 8.29
N GLU A 128 33.38 -20.07 8.33
CA GLU A 128 33.94 -21.08 7.42
C GLU A 128 33.22 -21.16 6.06
N HIS A 129 32.00 -20.61 5.92
CA HIS A 129 31.20 -20.67 4.68
C HIS A 129 31.38 -19.47 3.74
N HIS A 130 32.47 -18.69 3.89
CA HIS A 130 32.86 -17.64 2.94
C HIS A 130 33.49 -18.18 1.64
N LYS A 131 33.23 -19.43 1.28
CA LYS A 131 33.31 -19.86 -0.11
C LYS A 131 31.89 -19.82 -0.63
N PHE A 132 31.61 -18.92 -1.57
CA PHE A 132 30.70 -19.28 -2.66
C PHE A 132 31.24 -20.59 -3.22
N HIS A 133 30.79 -21.72 -2.70
CA HIS A 133 31.04 -23.00 -3.32
C HIS A 133 30.28 -22.90 -4.64
N ALA A 134 31.00 -22.64 -5.73
CA ALA A 134 30.52 -23.07 -7.03
C ALA A 134 30.04 -24.51 -6.82
N LEU A 135 28.78 -24.77 -7.16
CA LEU A 135 28.20 -26.11 -7.06
C LEU A 135 29.22 -27.08 -7.63
N LYS A 136 29.59 -28.12 -6.86
CA LYS A 136 30.46 -29.16 -7.43
C LYS A 136 29.73 -29.79 -8.61
N GLU A 137 30.48 -30.28 -9.58
CA GLU A 137 29.90 -30.91 -10.76
C GLU A 137 28.95 -32.06 -10.35
N GLY A 138 27.65 -31.91 -10.65
CA GLY A 138 26.59 -32.83 -10.24
C GLY A 138 25.75 -32.40 -9.03
N GLU A 139 26.18 -31.42 -8.24
CA GLU A 139 25.37 -30.83 -7.17
C GLU A 139 24.26 -29.95 -7.76
N LYS A 140 23.03 -30.19 -7.31
CA LYS A 140 21.87 -29.35 -7.65
C LYS A 140 21.50 -28.56 -6.41
N ILE A 141 21.31 -27.25 -6.55
CA ILE A 141 20.51 -26.50 -5.58
C ILE A 141 19.11 -27.11 -5.65
N ILE A 142 18.74 -27.89 -4.65
CA ILE A 142 17.35 -28.22 -4.42
C ILE A 142 16.74 -26.91 -3.93
N GLN A 143 16.26 -26.08 -4.86
CA GLN A 143 15.33 -25.04 -4.46
C GLN A 143 14.19 -25.77 -3.77
N PRO A 144 13.79 -25.38 -2.54
CA PRO A 144 12.51 -25.80 -2.03
C PRO A 144 11.53 -25.54 -3.17
N VAL A 145 10.87 -26.60 -3.66
CA VAL A 145 9.81 -26.46 -4.65
C VAL A 145 8.70 -25.75 -3.88
N TYR A 146 8.86 -24.44 -3.77
CA TYR A 146 7.96 -23.57 -3.07
C TYR A 146 6.81 -23.42 -4.03
N TYR A 147 5.91 -24.40 -3.94
CA TYR A 147 4.79 -24.50 -4.84
C TYR A 147 4.04 -23.18 -4.77
N LYS A 148 3.65 -22.66 -5.93
CA LYS A 148 2.76 -21.52 -6.02
C LYS A 148 1.55 -21.69 -5.09
N SER A 149 1.04 -22.92 -4.94
CA SER A 149 -0.04 -23.25 -4.01
C SER A 149 0.31 -23.08 -2.54
N GLU A 150 1.53 -23.37 -2.09
CA GLU A 150 1.92 -23.22 -0.68
C GLU A 150 2.01 -21.75 -0.28
N PHE A 151 2.68 -20.92 -1.09
CA PHE A 151 2.68 -19.47 -0.88
C PHE A 151 1.28 -18.88 -1.01
N GLN A 152 0.49 -19.28 -2.01
CA GLN A 152 -0.88 -18.82 -2.19
C GLN A 152 -1.76 -19.23 -1.01
N ASN A 153 -1.62 -20.45 -0.49
CA ASN A 153 -2.35 -20.90 0.69
C ASN A 153 -1.95 -20.07 1.92
N LEU A 154 -0.65 -19.88 2.16
CA LEU A 154 -0.13 -19.08 3.28
C LEU A 154 -0.54 -17.61 3.20
N THR A 155 -0.66 -17.07 1.99
CA THR A 155 -1.00 -15.66 1.77
C THR A 155 -2.49 -15.42 1.47
N GLY A 156 -3.35 -16.43 1.56
CA GLY A 156 -4.78 -16.30 1.27
C GLY A 156 -5.06 -15.85 -0.17
N ASN A 157 -4.32 -16.41 -1.13
CA ASN A 157 -4.28 -16.06 -2.55
C ASN A 157 -3.79 -14.63 -2.86
N ASN A 158 -3.13 -13.96 -1.93
CA ASN A 158 -2.56 -12.64 -2.16
C ASN A 158 -1.17 -12.73 -2.83
N ASP A 159 -1.16 -12.65 -4.16
CA ASP A 159 0.05 -12.84 -4.99
C ASP A 159 0.98 -11.60 -5.01
N THR A 160 1.40 -11.15 -3.82
CA THR A 160 2.34 -10.05 -3.62
C THR A 160 3.70 -10.18 -4.36
N PRO A 161 4.24 -11.39 -4.65
CA PRO A 161 5.39 -11.56 -5.52
C PRO A 161 5.19 -10.94 -6.91
N ASN A 162 3.99 -11.00 -7.47
CA ASN A 162 3.67 -10.46 -8.80
C ASN A 162 3.60 -8.92 -8.85
N CYS A 163 3.85 -8.23 -7.74
CA CYS A 163 3.90 -6.76 -7.74
C CYS A 163 5.03 -6.27 -8.64
N ILE A 164 4.64 -5.49 -9.66
CA ILE A 164 5.51 -4.92 -10.70
C ILE A 164 6.03 -3.52 -10.36
N LEU A 165 5.83 -3.05 -9.13
CA LEU A 165 6.28 -1.72 -8.65
C LEU A 165 5.80 -0.55 -9.55
N CYS A 166 4.56 -0.61 -10.01
CA CYS A 166 3.98 0.42 -10.89
C CYS A 166 3.42 1.66 -10.17
N GLU A 167 3.52 1.75 -8.85
CA GLU A 167 3.08 2.92 -8.05
C GLU A 167 1.57 3.26 -8.08
N CYS A 168 0.71 2.58 -8.86
CA CYS A 168 -0.74 2.82 -8.87
C CYS A 168 -1.36 2.81 -7.45
N CYS A 169 -0.98 1.83 -6.63
CA CYS A 169 -1.50 1.74 -5.26
C CYS A 169 -1.01 2.88 -4.36
N TYR A 170 0.19 3.42 -4.60
CA TYR A 170 0.76 4.53 -3.86
C TYR A 170 0.07 5.85 -4.23
N SER A 171 -0.18 6.05 -5.54
CA SER A 171 -0.91 7.19 -6.10
C SER A 171 -2.34 7.31 -5.55
N GLU A 172 -3.03 6.19 -5.31
CA GLU A 172 -4.42 6.21 -4.81
C GLU A 172 -4.52 6.06 -3.27
N CYS A 173 -3.41 6.00 -2.55
CA CYS A 173 -3.44 5.72 -1.10
C CYS A 173 -3.76 6.98 -0.27
N GLY A 174 -4.90 6.95 0.43
CA GLY A 174 -5.26 8.02 1.38
C GLY A 174 -4.29 8.15 2.58
N GLY A 175 -3.66 7.05 3.00
CA GLY A 175 -2.64 7.10 4.07
C GLY A 175 -1.41 7.93 3.66
N VAL A 176 -0.99 7.83 2.39
CA VAL A 176 0.14 8.61 1.86
C VAL A 176 -0.22 10.10 1.73
N VAL A 177 -1.48 10.41 1.45
CA VAL A 177 -1.97 11.81 1.45
C VAL A 177 -1.84 12.42 2.85
N GLY A 178 -2.24 11.68 3.89
CA GLY A 178 -2.17 12.14 5.28
C GLY A 178 -0.75 12.19 5.84
N ASN A 179 0.09 11.23 5.47
CA ASN A 179 1.48 11.14 5.90
C ASN A 179 2.40 10.77 4.73
N LYS A 180 3.20 11.73 4.26
CA LYS A 180 4.17 11.51 3.18
C LYS A 180 5.29 10.55 3.56
N ASN A 181 5.58 10.36 4.85
CA ASN A 181 6.63 9.44 5.30
C ASN A 181 6.16 7.99 5.31
N TYR A 182 4.84 7.75 5.35
CA TYR A 182 4.26 6.41 5.36
C TYR A 182 4.90 5.50 4.30
N LEU A 183 5.40 4.32 4.70
CA LEU A 183 6.03 3.32 3.84
C LEU A 183 5.18 3.02 2.59
N GLY A 184 3.86 3.03 2.75
CA GLY A 184 2.93 2.88 1.64
C GLY A 184 2.66 1.43 1.26
N PRO A 185 1.62 1.21 0.44
CA PRO A 185 1.10 -0.12 0.17
C PRO A 185 2.09 -1.04 -0.57
N ALA A 186 2.89 -0.51 -1.50
CA ALA A 186 3.81 -1.35 -2.27
C ALA A 186 4.96 -1.91 -1.41
N ALA A 187 5.56 -1.07 -0.55
CA ALA A 187 6.61 -1.47 0.37
C ALA A 187 6.09 -2.51 1.37
N LEU A 188 4.92 -2.26 1.93
CA LEU A 188 4.29 -3.16 2.89
C LEU A 188 3.83 -4.48 2.25
N ALA A 189 3.39 -4.48 1.00
CA ALA A 189 3.12 -5.73 0.27
C ALA A 189 4.40 -6.56 0.06
N LYS A 190 5.55 -5.90 -0.18
CA LYS A 190 6.84 -6.60 -0.25
C LYS A 190 7.30 -7.07 1.13
N LEU A 191 7.11 -6.27 2.19
CA LEU A 191 7.40 -6.70 3.57
C LEU A 191 6.60 -7.96 3.92
N TYR A 192 5.30 -7.98 3.63
CA TYR A 192 4.43 -9.14 3.85
C TYR A 192 4.91 -10.38 3.11
N ARG A 193 5.33 -10.22 1.84
CA ARG A 193 5.92 -11.33 1.08
C ARG A 193 7.07 -11.99 1.84
N TYR A 194 8.01 -11.20 2.38
CA TYR A 194 9.17 -11.74 3.11
C TYR A 194 8.80 -12.20 4.53
N SER A 195 7.81 -11.60 5.19
CA SER A 195 7.34 -12.09 6.50
C SER A 195 6.71 -13.48 6.39
N GLU A 196 6.08 -13.80 5.25
CA GLU A 196 5.47 -15.12 5.03
C GLU A 196 6.35 -16.12 4.28
N ASP A 197 7.46 -15.70 3.69
CA ASP A 197 8.36 -16.60 2.95
C ASP A 197 9.14 -17.51 3.93
N PRO A 198 8.92 -18.83 3.96
CA PRO A 198 9.60 -19.75 4.88
C PRO A 198 11.09 -19.92 4.60
N ARG A 199 11.57 -19.44 3.44
CA ARG A 199 13.00 -19.39 3.13
C ARG A 199 13.69 -18.21 3.80
N ASP A 200 12.92 -17.26 4.31
CA ASP A 200 13.44 -16.11 5.03
C ASP A 200 13.53 -16.42 6.53
N ASN A 201 14.66 -16.10 7.15
CA ASN A 201 14.85 -16.33 8.59
C ASN A 201 14.45 -15.14 9.47
N ASP A 202 14.13 -13.99 8.87
CA ASP A 202 13.72 -12.77 9.58
C ASP A 202 12.20 -12.53 9.48
N ARG A 203 11.42 -13.61 9.32
CA ARG A 203 9.94 -13.57 9.14
C ARG A 203 9.20 -12.82 10.25
N ASN A 204 9.66 -12.99 11.48
CA ASN A 204 9.10 -12.36 12.69
C ASN A 204 10.09 -11.35 13.30
N GLY A 205 11.18 -11.06 12.61
CA GLY A 205 12.31 -10.35 13.17
C GLY A 205 12.28 -8.86 12.86
N SER A 206 13.47 -8.37 12.53
CA SER A 206 13.79 -6.97 12.34
C SER A 206 12.99 -6.28 11.23
N ARG A 207 12.60 -6.96 10.13
CA ARG A 207 11.70 -6.36 9.13
C ARG A 207 10.32 -6.03 9.71
N LEU A 208 9.71 -6.96 10.43
CA LEU A 208 8.38 -6.75 11.01
C LEU A 208 8.40 -5.68 12.11
N VAL A 209 9.49 -5.63 12.90
CA VAL A 209 9.75 -4.55 13.86
C VAL A 209 9.89 -3.20 13.16
N ASN A 210 10.70 -3.10 12.11
CA ASN A 210 10.86 -1.87 11.36
C ASN A 210 9.55 -1.42 10.72
N GLY A 211 8.79 -2.35 10.13
CA GLY A 211 7.45 -2.07 9.60
C GLY A 211 6.46 -1.64 10.68
N SER A 212 6.72 -1.88 11.97
CA SER A 212 5.85 -1.46 13.09
C SER A 212 6.21 -0.08 13.65
N LYS A 213 7.31 0.53 13.21
CA LYS A 213 7.70 1.89 13.62
C LYS A 213 6.69 2.94 13.12
N PRO A 214 6.73 4.18 13.66
CA PRO A 214 6.02 5.31 13.05
C PRO A 214 6.29 5.37 11.55
N ASP A 215 5.32 5.86 10.77
CA ASP A 215 5.35 5.84 9.31
C ASP A 215 5.29 4.41 8.70
N GLY A 216 5.12 3.38 9.53
CA GLY A 216 5.05 1.98 9.15
C GLY A 216 3.61 1.50 8.85
N MET A 217 3.39 0.19 8.98
CA MET A 217 2.14 -0.50 8.64
C MET A 217 0.90 0.02 9.37
N TRP A 218 1.09 0.66 10.53
CA TRP A 218 0.01 1.17 11.38
C TRP A 218 -0.64 2.46 10.87
N ASP A 219 -0.01 3.15 9.92
CA ASP A 219 -0.55 4.35 9.27
C ASP A 219 -1.55 4.01 8.14
N CYS A 220 -1.80 2.72 7.91
CA CYS A 220 -2.83 2.27 6.99
C CYS A 220 -4.23 2.63 7.52
N VAL A 221 -4.91 3.53 6.80
CA VAL A 221 -6.29 3.94 7.10
C VAL A 221 -7.37 3.00 6.54
N HIS A 222 -7.00 1.82 6.05
CA HIS A 222 -7.92 0.80 5.52
C HIS A 222 -8.91 1.28 4.43
N CYS A 223 -8.54 2.28 3.63
CA CYS A 223 -9.38 2.79 2.53
C CYS A 223 -9.51 1.86 1.31
N GLN A 224 -8.77 0.75 1.27
CA GLN A 224 -8.79 -0.31 0.23
C GLN A 224 -8.46 0.12 -1.21
N ALA A 225 -8.22 1.39 -1.48
CA ALA A 225 -7.86 1.89 -2.82
C ALA A 225 -6.66 1.17 -3.44
N CYS A 226 -5.69 0.75 -2.63
CA CYS A 226 -4.52 0.00 -3.10
C CYS A 226 -4.84 -1.39 -3.67
N GLU A 227 -5.94 -2.02 -3.25
CA GLU A 227 -6.41 -3.30 -3.79
C GLU A 227 -7.25 -3.07 -5.05
N GLU A 228 -8.24 -2.17 -4.96
CA GLU A 228 -9.16 -1.85 -6.05
C GLU A 228 -8.43 -1.40 -7.33
N PHE A 229 -7.41 -0.55 -7.20
CA PHE A 229 -6.71 0.04 -8.34
C PHE A 229 -5.41 -0.68 -8.70
N CYS A 230 -5.13 -1.86 -8.12
CA CYS A 230 -3.95 -2.63 -8.49
C CYS A 230 -4.14 -3.29 -9.87
N PRO A 231 -3.33 -2.94 -10.90
CA PRO A 231 -3.50 -3.50 -12.25
C PRO A 231 -3.19 -5.00 -12.34
N LYS A 232 -2.58 -5.57 -11.28
CA LYS A 232 -2.21 -6.97 -11.11
C LYS A 232 -3.14 -7.73 -10.14
N GLY A 233 -4.14 -7.08 -9.54
CA GLY A 233 -5.09 -7.71 -8.61
C GLY A 233 -4.47 -8.15 -7.28
N ILE A 234 -3.41 -7.46 -6.83
CA ILE A 234 -2.76 -7.73 -5.55
C ILE A 234 -3.49 -6.91 -4.48
N SER A 235 -3.62 -7.46 -3.27
CA SER A 235 -4.18 -6.74 -2.12
C SER A 235 -3.10 -6.39 -1.10
N PRO A 236 -2.47 -5.20 -1.19
CA PRO A 236 -1.59 -4.73 -0.13
C PRO A 236 -2.29 -4.66 1.23
N VAL A 237 -3.55 -4.22 1.27
CA VAL A 237 -4.31 -4.04 2.52
C VAL A 237 -4.52 -5.34 3.27
N LYS A 238 -4.83 -6.46 2.59
CA LYS A 238 -4.93 -7.78 3.24
C LYS A 238 -3.60 -8.20 3.86
N GLY A 239 -2.49 -7.97 3.15
CA GLY A 239 -1.15 -8.22 3.68
C GLY A 239 -0.84 -7.37 4.91
N ILE A 240 -1.21 -6.09 4.89
CA ILE A 240 -1.02 -5.17 6.02
C ILE A 240 -1.79 -5.64 7.25
N VAL A 241 -3.07 -6.00 7.12
CA VAL A 241 -3.89 -6.51 8.23
C VAL A 241 -3.29 -7.81 8.79
N LYS A 242 -2.83 -8.72 7.93
CA LYS A 242 -2.14 -9.95 8.37
C LYS A 242 -0.84 -9.66 9.11
N MET A 243 -0.10 -8.64 8.70
CA MET A 243 1.09 -8.20 9.43
C MET A 243 0.75 -7.53 10.77
N HIS A 244 -0.40 -6.84 10.90
CA HIS A 244 -0.88 -6.34 12.19
C HIS A 244 -1.12 -7.49 13.17
N GLU A 245 -1.88 -8.51 12.75
CA GLU A 245 -2.13 -9.72 13.55
C GLU A 245 -0.80 -10.38 13.96
N LYS A 246 0.12 -10.53 13.00
CA LYS A 246 1.42 -11.15 13.21
C LYS A 246 2.31 -10.35 14.15
N ALA A 247 2.33 -9.03 14.04
CA ALA A 247 3.09 -8.15 14.92
C ALA A 247 2.59 -8.29 16.38
N ILE A 248 1.28 -8.28 16.59
CA ILE A 248 0.67 -8.44 17.92
C ILE A 248 1.03 -9.82 18.52
N LYS A 249 0.87 -10.91 17.76
CA LYS A 249 1.24 -12.28 18.20
C LYS A 249 2.72 -12.43 18.56
N ASN A 250 3.60 -11.63 17.94
CA ASN A 250 5.03 -11.63 18.26
C ASN A 250 5.40 -10.55 19.28
N SER A 251 4.43 -10.00 20.03
CA SER A 251 4.64 -8.95 21.04
C SER A 251 5.29 -7.66 20.50
N ILE A 252 5.14 -7.38 19.21
CA ILE A 252 5.60 -6.15 18.56
C ILE A 252 4.50 -5.09 18.69
N ASN A 253 4.30 -4.59 19.91
CA ASN A 253 3.16 -3.75 20.29
C ASN A 253 3.54 -2.32 20.73
N PHE A 254 4.77 -1.89 20.45
CA PHE A 254 5.28 -0.60 20.92
C PHE A 254 4.65 0.62 20.20
N SER A 255 4.07 0.41 19.01
CA SER A 255 3.52 1.48 18.18
C SER A 255 2.17 1.97 18.72
N SER A 256 1.84 3.23 18.43
CA SER A 256 0.54 3.81 18.82
C SER A 256 -0.62 3.00 18.23
N GLY A 257 -0.54 2.58 16.96
CA GLY A 257 -1.58 1.79 16.32
C GLY A 257 -1.77 0.41 16.94
N ALA A 258 -0.66 -0.27 17.31
CA ALA A 258 -0.75 -1.56 17.99
C ALA A 258 -1.39 -1.42 19.37
N LYS A 259 -0.95 -0.43 20.17
CA LYS A 259 -1.54 -0.12 21.49
C LYS A 259 -3.03 0.18 21.38
N HIS A 260 -3.42 0.96 20.37
CA HIS A 260 -4.81 1.33 20.13
C HIS A 260 -5.70 0.10 19.92
N ILE A 261 -5.29 -0.82 19.04
CA ILE A 261 -6.04 -2.04 18.75
C ILE A 261 -6.11 -2.96 19.97
N ILE A 262 -5.00 -3.13 20.69
CA ILE A 262 -4.95 -3.95 21.90
C ILE A 262 -5.87 -3.37 22.98
N SER A 263 -5.85 -2.05 23.19
CA SER A 263 -6.71 -1.38 24.17
C SER A 263 -8.20 -1.49 23.79
N ILE A 264 -8.54 -1.36 22.50
CA ILE A 264 -9.91 -1.58 22.01
C ILE A 264 -10.37 -3.01 22.32
N ALA A 265 -9.57 -4.01 21.96
CA ALA A 265 -9.91 -5.42 22.20
C ALA A 265 -10.14 -5.67 23.69
N LYS A 266 -9.19 -5.25 24.53
CA LYS A 266 -9.29 -5.37 26.00
C LYS A 266 -10.50 -4.64 26.58
N SER A 267 -10.84 -3.46 26.06
CA SER A 267 -12.04 -2.72 26.48
C SER A 267 -13.32 -3.51 26.20
N ILE A 268 -13.43 -4.08 25.00
CA ILE A 268 -14.59 -4.86 24.57
C ILE A 268 -14.68 -6.15 25.38
N GLU A 269 -13.56 -6.83 25.62
CA GLU A 269 -13.51 -8.04 26.45
C GLU A 269 -13.95 -7.79 27.90
N GLU A 270 -13.46 -6.70 28.51
CA GLU A 270 -13.76 -6.37 29.90
C GLU A 270 -15.18 -5.85 30.09
N THR A 271 -15.69 -5.03 29.16
CA THR A 271 -16.92 -4.25 29.37
C THR A 271 -18.05 -4.51 28.37
N GLY A 272 -17.75 -5.21 27.27
CA GLY A 272 -18.64 -5.36 26.12
C GLY A 272 -18.87 -4.04 25.36
N ARG A 273 -18.10 -3.00 25.67
CA ARG A 273 -18.20 -1.65 25.12
C ARG A 273 -16.82 -1.07 24.84
N LEU A 274 -16.80 -0.04 24.01
CA LEU A 274 -15.61 0.76 23.77
C LEU A 274 -15.50 1.86 24.82
N ASP A 275 -14.43 1.80 25.62
CA ASP A 275 -14.00 2.85 26.54
C ASP A 275 -13.05 3.81 25.82
N GLU A 276 -13.62 4.83 25.19
CA GLU A 276 -12.86 5.82 24.42
C GLU A 276 -11.81 6.56 25.27
N VAL A 277 -12.09 6.77 26.57
CA VAL A 277 -11.16 7.47 27.47
C VAL A 277 -9.96 6.59 27.80
N LYS A 278 -10.22 5.32 28.15
CA LYS A 278 -9.16 4.33 28.40
C LYS A 278 -8.31 4.11 27.15
N VAL A 279 -8.95 3.97 25.99
CA VAL A 279 -8.25 3.79 24.71
C VAL A 279 -7.38 4.99 24.37
N ALA A 280 -7.87 6.22 24.55
CA ALA A 280 -7.07 7.43 24.33
C ALA A 280 -5.82 7.46 25.23
N PHE A 281 -5.99 7.11 26.51
CA PHE A 281 -4.89 7.03 27.47
C PHE A 281 -3.88 5.93 27.13
N ASP A 282 -4.34 4.70 26.87
CA ASP A 282 -3.45 3.57 26.55
C ASP A 282 -2.70 3.78 25.22
N THR A 283 -3.31 4.51 24.27
CA THR A 283 -2.73 4.81 22.96
C THR A 283 -1.67 5.91 23.03
N GLY A 284 -2.05 7.09 23.54
CA GLY A 284 -1.25 8.31 23.46
C GLY A 284 -0.64 8.78 24.78
N GLY A 285 -0.92 8.08 25.88
CA GLY A 285 -0.54 8.49 27.23
C GLY A 285 -1.19 9.82 27.64
N ILE A 286 -0.57 10.48 28.62
CA ILE A 286 -1.01 11.79 29.13
C ILE A 286 -0.93 12.86 28.03
N THR A 287 0.10 12.81 27.18
CA THR A 287 0.27 13.75 26.06
C THR A 287 -0.83 13.63 25.02
N GLY A 288 -1.28 12.41 24.70
CA GLY A 288 -2.41 12.18 23.78
C GLY A 288 -3.71 12.79 24.33
N LEU A 289 -4.02 12.52 25.60
CA LEU A 289 -5.18 13.11 26.27
C LEU A 289 -5.18 14.65 26.25
N ILE A 290 -4.02 15.26 26.45
CA ILE A 290 -3.90 16.72 26.40
C ILE A 290 -4.19 17.25 24.99
N ASN A 291 -3.71 16.56 23.95
CA ASN A 291 -3.97 16.95 22.56
C ASN A 291 -5.45 16.81 22.18
N ASP A 292 -6.17 15.87 22.80
CA ASP A 292 -7.60 15.63 22.55
C ASP A 292 -8.53 16.55 23.36
N LEU A 293 -8.02 17.33 24.32
CA LEU A 293 -8.81 18.26 25.14
C LEU A 293 -9.71 19.22 24.34
N PRO A 294 -9.25 19.87 23.25
CA PRO A 294 -10.10 20.76 22.46
C PRO A 294 -11.30 20.03 21.87
N MET A 295 -11.10 18.78 21.41
CA MET A 295 -12.15 17.94 20.87
C MET A 295 -13.12 17.50 21.97
N ALA A 296 -12.60 17.06 23.12
CA ALA A 296 -13.39 16.68 24.29
C ALA A 296 -14.26 17.83 24.81
N PHE A 297 -13.71 19.05 24.85
CA PHE A 297 -14.45 20.26 25.22
C PHE A 297 -15.59 20.53 24.23
N GLY A 298 -15.31 20.47 22.93
CA GLY A 298 -16.33 20.62 21.88
C GLY A 298 -17.43 19.56 21.93
N ALA A 299 -17.08 18.31 22.25
CA ALA A 299 -18.04 17.24 22.49
C ALA A 299 -18.89 17.49 23.74
N GLY A 300 -18.27 18.00 24.82
CA GLY A 300 -18.94 18.38 26.06
C GLY A 300 -19.99 19.45 25.89
N LEU A 301 -19.69 20.51 25.13
CA LEU A 301 -20.66 21.54 24.78
C LEU A 301 -21.90 20.99 24.05
N LYS A 302 -21.79 19.83 23.40
CA LYS A 302 -22.87 19.16 22.68
C LYS A 302 -23.49 18.00 23.48
N GLY A 303 -23.12 17.82 24.76
CA GLY A 303 -23.59 16.71 25.59
C GLY A 303 -23.12 15.33 25.11
N LYS A 304 -22.01 15.26 24.37
CA LYS A 304 -21.46 14.03 23.77
C LYS A 304 -20.22 13.51 24.50
N ILE A 305 -20.04 13.86 25.76
CA ILE A 305 -18.93 13.31 26.56
C ILE A 305 -19.25 11.83 26.88
N PRO A 306 -18.31 10.90 26.61
CA PRO A 306 -18.48 9.51 26.99
C PRO A 306 -18.59 9.35 28.51
N PRO A 307 -19.37 8.37 29.00
CA PRO A 307 -19.53 8.16 30.43
C PRO A 307 -18.20 7.72 31.07
N ILE A 308 -17.84 8.35 32.20
CA ILE A 308 -16.61 8.06 32.95
C ILE A 308 -16.56 6.62 33.46
N ARG A 309 -17.72 5.98 33.67
CA ARG A 309 -17.83 4.58 34.07
C ARG A 309 -18.79 3.87 33.15
N LEU A 310 -18.27 2.94 32.35
CA LEU A 310 -19.09 2.08 31.51
C LEU A 310 -19.76 0.99 32.36
N LYS A 311 -21.04 0.74 32.07
CA LYS A 311 -21.75 -0.43 32.58
C LYS A 311 -21.52 -1.60 31.63
N LEU A 312 -21.33 -2.78 32.20
CA LEU A 312 -21.32 -4.05 31.46
C LEU A 312 -22.62 -4.19 30.66
N ILE A 313 -22.52 -4.75 29.45
CA ILE A 313 -23.72 -5.17 28.72
C ILE A 313 -24.36 -6.38 29.42
N LYS A 314 -25.61 -6.70 29.07
CA LYS A 314 -26.31 -7.84 29.66
C LYS A 314 -25.71 -9.18 29.25
N ASP A 315 -25.25 -9.27 28.01
CA ASP A 315 -24.82 -10.53 27.37
C ASP A 315 -23.29 -10.66 27.35
N MET A 316 -22.62 -10.33 28.47
CA MET A 316 -21.16 -10.40 28.58
C MET A 316 -20.62 -11.82 28.43
N ASP A 317 -21.41 -12.83 28.79
CA ASP A 317 -20.98 -14.22 28.69
C ASP A 317 -20.84 -14.67 27.24
N ASP A 318 -21.68 -14.15 26.33
CA ASP A 318 -21.58 -14.38 24.89
C ASP A 318 -20.31 -13.73 24.31
N ILE A 319 -19.95 -12.52 24.77
CA ILE A 319 -18.71 -11.85 24.36
C ILE A 319 -17.49 -12.65 24.84
N ARG A 320 -17.47 -13.08 26.10
CA ARG A 320 -16.37 -13.89 26.63
C ARG A 320 -16.25 -15.23 25.90
N LEU A 321 -17.38 -15.86 25.58
CA LEU A 321 -17.40 -17.08 24.77
C LEU A 321 -16.80 -16.82 23.39
N ALA A 322 -17.17 -15.73 22.72
CA ALA A 322 -16.59 -15.35 21.43
C ALA A 322 -15.07 -15.13 21.51
N TYR A 323 -14.57 -14.45 22.54
CA TYR A 323 -13.13 -14.26 22.75
C TYR A 323 -12.40 -15.59 22.99
N LYS A 324 -13.02 -16.49 23.76
CA LYS A 324 -12.51 -17.84 24.02
C LYS A 324 -12.49 -18.72 22.75
N GLU A 325 -13.54 -18.66 21.93
CA GLU A 325 -13.60 -19.38 20.65
C GLU A 325 -12.60 -18.83 19.62
N LEU A 326 -12.30 -17.53 19.67
CA LEU A 326 -11.32 -16.87 18.81
C LEU A 326 -9.86 -17.09 19.24
N ASP A 327 -9.59 -17.87 20.29
CA ASP A 327 -8.25 -18.16 20.85
C ASP A 327 -7.48 -16.86 21.17
N LEU A 328 -8.18 -15.80 21.59
CA LEU A 328 -7.60 -14.49 21.92
C LEU A 328 -6.98 -14.43 23.32
N GLU A 329 -7.14 -15.49 24.14
CA GLU A 329 -6.77 -15.44 25.56
C GLU A 329 -5.27 -15.41 25.83
N GLU A 330 -4.39 -16.06 25.07
CA GLU A 330 -2.92 -16.01 25.30
C GLU A 330 -2.20 -16.91 24.27
N LYS A 331 -1.80 -16.35 23.12
CA LYS A 331 -0.73 -16.90 22.25
C LYS A 331 0.01 -15.82 21.48
#